data_AF-A0A2E6NX35-F1
#
_entry.id   AF-A0A2E6NX35-F1
#
_cell.length_a   1.000
_cell.length_b   1.000
_cell.length_c   1.000
_cell.angle_alpha   90.00
_cell.angle_beta   90.00
_cell.angle_gamma   90.00
#
_symmetry.space_group_name_H-M   'P 1'
#
loop_
_entity.id
_entity.type
_entity.pdbx_description
1 polymer ?
#
loop_
_entity_poly.entity_id
_entity_poly.type
_entity_poly.pdbx_seq_one_letter_code
_entity_poly.pdbx_strand_id
1 'polypeptide(L)'
;ALNPENAEVYRNLGVTLKELGRLEDAEASYRKAIALKPDIAEAHINLGITLQELGRLEESEASFRQVIALKPDYAEAWNNLGNTLQSLGRLEDAEASYINTIKLKPDYADVFWNLSSLAKTIVDAEHWVDKCLTADANHVRAKLTKTALRFYQGDRTEFDDLMQSKFKDHSYMRSFSWVFLLPNLPELYFNKWSFYDAIAKQSIRSRPFYEFGVWRASSFKYLIKLFKKGYGFDTFTGLPEDWDIGSRIEKMGSYTSDGNVPNIKGGEFIVGKFEDTLPIFFAERRPLASVINFDADLYSATFCALNFSKSVMDKHTILIFDELIMNESWEQDEFKALNEFSSINNCTYEVVAISFFTKQVAVKLIGI
;
A
#
# COMPACT_ATOMS: atom_id res chain seq x y z
N ALA A 1 -31.57 24.86 -15.31
CA ALA A 1 -30.23 25.07 -15.89
C ALA A 1 -29.30 25.51 -14.76
N LEU A 2 -28.16 24.84 -14.59
CA LEU A 2 -27.11 25.27 -13.65
C LEU A 2 -26.56 26.60 -14.16
N ASN A 3 -26.34 27.59 -13.27
CA ASN A 3 -25.64 28.81 -13.66
C ASN A 3 -24.20 28.43 -14.05
N PRO A 4 -23.81 28.52 -15.34
CA PRO A 4 -22.54 27.99 -15.84
C PRO A 4 -21.30 28.75 -15.32
N GLU A 5 -21.49 29.85 -14.59
CA GLU A 5 -20.41 30.67 -14.00
C GLU A 5 -20.31 30.55 -12.48
N ASN A 6 -21.10 29.68 -11.84
CA ASN A 6 -21.03 29.52 -10.39
C ASN A 6 -20.04 28.42 -9.98
N ALA A 7 -18.86 28.84 -9.51
CA ALA A 7 -17.82 27.94 -9.02
C ALA A 7 -18.30 26.99 -7.90
N GLU A 8 -19.18 27.47 -7.02
CA GLU A 8 -19.70 26.68 -5.90
C GLU A 8 -20.58 25.51 -6.36
N VAL A 9 -21.31 25.70 -7.47
CA VAL A 9 -22.13 24.64 -8.06
C VAL A 9 -21.26 23.51 -8.59
N TYR A 10 -20.16 23.84 -9.28
CA TYR A 10 -19.22 22.84 -9.77
C TYR A 10 -18.46 22.14 -8.64
N ARG A 11 -18.12 22.86 -7.56
CA ARG A 11 -17.53 22.27 -6.36
C ARG A 11 -18.47 21.23 -5.75
N ASN A 12 -19.74 21.58 -5.54
CA ASN A 12 -20.73 20.66 -4.96
C ASN A 12 -21.05 19.47 -5.88
N LEU A 13 -21.11 19.70 -7.20
CA LEU A 13 -21.24 18.61 -8.18
C LEU A 13 -20.06 17.64 -8.07
N GLY A 14 -18.83 18.14 -7.93
CA GLY A 14 -17.64 17.32 -7.72
C GLY A 14 -17.74 16.46 -6.46
N VAL A 15 -18.25 17.00 -5.35
CA VAL A 15 -18.46 16.24 -4.11
C VAL A 15 -19.45 15.10 -4.34
N THR A 16 -20.61 15.39 -4.94
CA THR A 16 -21.61 14.36 -5.24
C THR A 16 -21.07 13.29 -6.20
N LEU A 17 -20.30 13.67 -7.23
CA LEU A 17 -19.70 12.71 -8.16
C LEU A 17 -18.69 11.81 -7.47
N LYS A 18 -17.87 12.36 -6.57
CA LYS A 18 -16.91 11.59 -5.75
C LYS A 18 -17.64 10.60 -4.85
N GLU A 19 -18.71 11.01 -4.18
CA GLU A 19 -19.56 10.12 -3.35
C GLU A 19 -20.22 9.00 -4.18
N LEU A 20 -20.48 9.24 -5.47
CA LEU A 20 -20.96 8.24 -6.43
C LEU A 20 -19.84 7.39 -7.05
N GLY A 21 -18.58 7.56 -6.62
CA GLY A 21 -17.41 6.85 -7.16
C GLY A 21 -16.96 7.29 -8.56
N ARG A 22 -17.52 8.37 -9.11
CA ARG A 22 -17.17 8.92 -10.43
C ARG A 22 -16.02 9.92 -10.31
N LEU A 23 -14.83 9.41 -10.03
CA LEU A 23 -13.67 10.23 -9.63
C LEU A 23 -13.17 11.16 -10.74
N GLU A 24 -13.14 10.71 -11.99
CA GLU A 24 -12.69 11.51 -13.13
C GLU A 24 -13.66 12.66 -13.41
N ASP A 25 -14.97 12.41 -13.28
CA ASP A 25 -15.99 13.44 -13.41
C ASP A 25 -15.94 14.44 -12.23
N ALA A 26 -15.63 13.94 -11.03
CA ALA A 26 -15.41 14.78 -9.85
C ALA A 26 -14.20 15.70 -10.06
N GLU A 27 -13.08 15.15 -10.54
CA GLU A 27 -11.88 15.91 -10.90
C GLU A 27 -12.21 17.03 -11.90
N ALA A 28 -12.91 16.70 -12.99
CA ALA A 28 -13.30 17.68 -14.00
C ALA A 28 -14.16 18.81 -13.41
N SER A 29 -15.08 18.47 -12.51
CA SER A 29 -15.94 19.43 -11.81
C SER A 29 -15.14 20.34 -10.88
N TYR A 30 -14.21 19.81 -10.10
CA TYR A 30 -13.34 20.62 -9.24
C TYR A 30 -12.42 21.55 -10.04
N ARG A 31 -11.81 21.05 -11.13
CA ARG A 31 -11.00 21.89 -12.03
C ARG A 31 -11.81 23.03 -12.64
N LYS A 32 -13.08 22.78 -13.00
CA LYS A 32 -13.99 23.83 -13.48
C LYS A 32 -14.29 24.87 -12.39
N ALA A 33 -14.53 24.44 -11.15
CA ALA A 33 -14.71 25.35 -10.02
C ALA A 33 -13.47 26.23 -9.81
N ILE A 34 -12.27 25.66 -9.82
CA ILE A 34 -10.99 26.36 -9.67
C ILE A 34 -10.75 27.33 -10.83
N ALA A 35 -11.09 26.95 -12.08
CA ALA A 35 -10.96 27.82 -13.24
C ALA A 35 -11.88 29.05 -13.16
N LEU A 36 -13.08 28.89 -12.58
CA LEU A 36 -14.02 30.00 -12.35
C LEU A 36 -13.59 30.87 -11.17
N LYS A 37 -13.03 30.26 -10.12
CA LYS A 37 -12.59 30.94 -8.91
C LYS A 37 -11.36 30.23 -8.30
N PRO A 38 -10.14 30.71 -8.55
CA PRO A 38 -8.90 30.02 -8.16
C PRO A 38 -8.62 29.94 -6.66
N ASP A 39 -9.23 30.81 -5.84
CA ASP A 39 -8.98 30.96 -4.40
C ASP A 39 -9.96 30.15 -3.51
N ILE A 40 -10.70 29.20 -4.09
CA ILE A 40 -11.54 28.27 -3.32
C ILE A 40 -10.68 27.12 -2.76
N ALA A 41 -10.21 27.29 -1.52
CA ALA A 41 -9.45 26.24 -0.81
C ALA A 41 -10.20 24.89 -0.77
N GLU A 42 -11.52 24.90 -0.62
CA GLU A 42 -12.36 23.71 -0.59
C GLU A 42 -12.40 22.95 -1.92
N ALA A 43 -12.21 23.62 -3.06
CA ALA A 43 -12.10 22.96 -4.35
C ALA A 43 -10.72 22.32 -4.52
N HIS A 44 -9.65 22.98 -4.07
CA HIS A 44 -8.29 22.44 -4.10
C HIS A 44 -8.11 21.24 -3.16
N ILE A 45 -8.65 21.28 -1.94
CA ILE A 45 -8.55 20.13 -1.00
C ILE A 45 -9.27 18.91 -1.58
N ASN A 46 -10.47 19.10 -2.13
CA ASN A 46 -11.25 18.00 -2.70
C ASN A 46 -10.61 17.46 -3.98
N LEU A 47 -10.08 18.34 -4.84
CA LEU A 47 -9.28 17.93 -5.99
C LEU A 47 -8.06 17.12 -5.54
N GLY A 48 -7.33 17.59 -4.53
CA GLY A 48 -6.17 16.89 -3.97
C GLY A 48 -6.51 15.48 -3.51
N ILE A 49 -7.59 15.32 -2.73
CA ILE A 49 -8.05 14.00 -2.24
C ILE A 49 -8.46 13.10 -3.42
N THR A 50 -9.25 13.62 -4.37
CA THR A 50 -9.65 12.87 -5.57
C THR A 50 -8.43 12.43 -6.38
N LEU A 51 -7.40 13.28 -6.50
CA LEU A 51 -6.15 12.92 -7.17
C LEU A 51 -5.33 11.88 -6.39
N GLN A 52 -5.38 11.84 -5.05
CA GLN A 52 -4.80 10.72 -4.29
C GLN A 52 -5.52 9.41 -4.59
N GLU A 53 -6.86 9.44 -4.60
CA GLU A 53 -7.69 8.26 -4.90
C GLU A 53 -7.49 7.77 -6.33
N LEU A 54 -7.20 8.68 -7.27
CA LEU A 54 -6.76 8.42 -8.65
C LEU A 54 -5.25 8.13 -8.76
N GLY A 55 -4.47 8.27 -7.68
CA GLY A 55 -3.05 7.94 -7.61
C GLY A 55 -2.14 8.89 -8.39
N ARG A 56 -2.68 10.06 -8.76
CA ARG A 56 -1.96 11.19 -9.36
C ARG A 56 -1.35 12.02 -8.24
N LEU A 57 -0.41 11.39 -7.52
CA LEU A 57 0.14 11.89 -6.26
C LEU A 57 0.86 13.24 -6.42
N GLU A 58 1.59 13.46 -7.51
CA GLU A 58 2.30 14.72 -7.75
C GLU A 58 1.32 15.90 -7.95
N GLU A 59 0.19 15.67 -8.63
CA GLU A 59 -0.85 16.69 -8.80
C GLU A 59 -1.66 16.90 -7.51
N SER A 60 -1.82 15.84 -6.73
CA SER A 60 -2.40 15.90 -5.39
C SER A 60 -1.55 16.78 -4.46
N GLU A 61 -0.23 16.58 -4.44
CA GLU A 61 0.72 17.42 -3.70
C GLU A 61 0.55 18.89 -4.09
N ALA A 62 0.51 19.19 -5.39
CA ALA A 62 0.32 20.55 -5.88
C ALA A 62 -0.99 21.16 -5.36
N SER A 63 -2.08 20.39 -5.37
CA SER A 63 -3.39 20.84 -4.89
C SER A 63 -3.38 21.14 -3.38
N PHE A 64 -2.78 20.27 -2.56
CA PHE A 64 -2.67 20.52 -1.11
C PHE A 64 -1.77 21.71 -0.78
N ARG A 65 -0.68 21.90 -1.53
CA ARG A 65 0.16 23.11 -1.39
C ARG A 65 -0.62 24.39 -1.72
N GLN A 66 -1.55 24.36 -2.69
CA GLN A 66 -2.43 25.51 -2.94
C GLN A 66 -3.38 25.77 -1.76
N VAL A 67 -3.95 24.73 -1.15
CA VAL A 67 -4.77 24.89 0.06
C VAL A 67 -3.97 25.55 1.18
N ILE A 68 -2.75 25.08 1.43
CA ILE A 68 -1.86 25.62 2.47
C ILE A 68 -1.46 27.08 2.16
N ALA A 69 -1.26 27.43 0.89
CA ALA A 69 -0.97 28.82 0.50
C ALA A 69 -2.17 29.75 0.74
N LEU A 70 -3.40 29.28 0.51
CA LEU A 70 -4.63 30.03 0.73
C LEU A 70 -5.05 30.08 2.21
N LYS A 71 -4.86 28.97 2.94
CA LYS A 71 -5.25 28.76 4.34
C LYS A 71 -4.14 27.98 5.07
N PRO A 72 -3.10 28.66 5.59
CA PRO A 72 -1.96 28.00 6.24
C PRO A 72 -2.32 27.23 7.52
N ASP A 73 -3.44 27.58 8.15
CA ASP A 73 -3.99 26.98 9.36
C ASP A 73 -4.92 25.79 9.09
N TYR A 74 -5.07 25.36 7.83
CA TYR A 74 -5.89 24.21 7.47
C TYR A 74 -5.17 22.89 7.76
N ALA A 75 -5.33 22.38 8.99
CA ALA A 75 -4.65 21.17 9.49
C ALA A 75 -4.84 19.93 8.59
N GLU A 76 -6.06 19.73 8.07
CA GLU A 76 -6.37 18.59 7.19
C GLU A 76 -5.55 18.63 5.88
N ALA A 77 -5.23 19.82 5.36
CA ALA A 77 -4.39 19.96 4.16
C ALA A 77 -2.95 19.53 4.43
N TRP A 78 -2.40 19.87 5.61
CA TRP A 78 -1.08 19.40 6.04
C TRP A 78 -1.04 17.89 6.23
N ASN A 79 -2.07 17.29 6.83
CA ASN A 79 -2.18 15.84 6.98
C ASN A 79 -2.21 15.13 5.60
N ASN A 80 -3.06 15.59 4.69
CA ASN A 80 -3.18 14.97 3.37
C ASN A 80 -1.92 15.19 2.51
N LEU A 81 -1.24 16.33 2.66
CA LEU A 81 0.08 16.54 2.08
C LEU A 81 1.08 15.51 2.62
N GLY A 82 1.10 15.29 3.94
CA GLY A 82 1.93 14.27 4.57
C GLY A 82 1.68 12.86 4.01
N ASN A 83 0.41 12.46 3.89
CA ASN A 83 0.01 11.18 3.29
C ASN A 83 0.53 11.06 1.84
N THR A 84 0.36 12.12 1.05
CA THR A 84 0.83 12.15 -0.35
C THR A 84 2.34 11.98 -0.44
N LEU A 85 3.09 12.72 0.38
CA LEU A 85 4.55 12.68 0.41
C LEU A 85 5.05 11.32 0.88
N GLN A 86 4.36 10.70 1.86
CA GLN A 86 4.64 9.35 2.30
C GLN A 86 4.43 8.35 1.15
N SER A 87 3.34 8.42 0.40
CA SER A 87 3.10 7.58 -0.78
C SER A 87 4.08 7.84 -1.93
N LEU A 88 4.68 9.03 -2.00
CA LEU A 88 5.77 9.36 -2.95
C LEU A 88 7.17 8.91 -2.46
N GLY A 89 7.28 8.42 -1.22
CA GLY A 89 8.54 8.04 -0.58
C GLY A 89 9.39 9.21 -0.07
N ARG A 90 8.81 10.41 0.05
CA ARG A 90 9.44 11.62 0.61
C ARG A 90 9.17 11.71 2.11
N LEU A 91 9.77 10.80 2.87
CA LEU A 91 9.40 10.55 4.27
C LEU A 91 9.71 11.73 5.20
N GLU A 92 10.83 12.42 5.02
CA GLU A 92 11.18 13.60 5.83
C GLU A 92 10.21 14.76 5.60
N ASP A 93 9.79 14.98 4.35
CA ASP A 93 8.79 16.01 4.03
C ASP A 93 7.40 15.62 4.57
N ALA A 94 7.07 14.33 4.58
CA ALA A 94 5.84 13.80 5.16
C ALA A 94 5.78 14.04 6.67
N GLU A 95 6.86 13.70 7.39
CA GLU A 95 7.00 13.95 8.83
C GLU A 95 6.83 15.45 9.14
N ALA A 96 7.53 16.32 8.41
CA ALA A 96 7.39 17.77 8.60
C ALA A 96 5.94 18.26 8.43
N SER A 97 5.21 17.69 7.47
CA SER A 97 3.80 18.00 7.24
C SER A 97 2.91 17.53 8.38
N TYR A 98 3.09 16.30 8.88
CA TYR A 98 2.37 15.79 10.04
C TYR A 98 2.67 16.59 11.33
N ILE A 99 3.91 17.01 11.53
CA ILE A 99 4.27 17.87 12.67
C ILE A 99 3.54 19.23 12.59
N ASN A 100 3.36 19.80 11.40
CA ASN A 100 2.54 21.02 11.25
C ASN A 100 1.05 20.75 11.55
N THR A 101 0.51 19.60 11.16
CA THR A 101 -0.84 19.19 11.56
C THR A 101 -0.99 19.16 13.08
N ILE A 102 -0.04 18.56 13.82
CA ILE A 102 -0.08 18.50 15.29
C ILE A 102 -0.05 19.91 15.91
N LYS A 103 0.75 20.83 15.36
CA LYS A 103 0.79 22.21 15.85
C LYS A 103 -0.56 22.93 15.72
N LEU A 104 -1.29 22.65 14.64
CA LEU A 104 -2.59 23.25 14.35
C LEU A 104 -3.73 22.53 15.09
N LYS A 105 -3.64 21.21 15.23
CA LYS A 105 -4.64 20.34 15.82
C LYS A 105 -3.97 19.25 16.67
N PRO A 106 -3.67 19.53 17.95
CA PRO A 106 -2.90 18.63 18.82
C PRO A 106 -3.54 17.25 19.07
N ASP A 107 -4.86 17.16 18.96
CA ASP A 107 -5.62 15.93 19.27
C ASP A 107 -6.01 15.14 18.01
N TYR A 108 -5.27 15.32 16.89
CA TYR A 108 -5.58 14.64 15.63
C TYR A 108 -5.01 13.21 15.62
N ALA A 109 -5.80 12.24 16.11
CA ALA A 109 -5.41 10.82 16.24
C ALA A 109 -4.76 10.22 14.97
N ASP A 110 -5.38 10.40 13.79
CA ASP A 110 -4.88 9.85 12.52
C ASP A 110 -3.45 10.28 12.21
N VAL A 111 -3.05 11.50 12.59
CA VAL A 111 -1.70 12.00 12.32
C VAL A 111 -0.65 11.26 13.16
N PHE A 112 -1.02 10.87 14.38
CA PHE A 112 -0.14 10.07 15.24
C PHE A 112 -0.01 8.64 14.69
N TRP A 113 -1.10 8.06 14.19
CA TRP A 113 -1.04 6.81 13.45
C TRP A 113 -0.10 6.92 12.24
N ASN A 114 -0.23 7.97 11.44
CA ASN A 114 0.63 8.16 10.26
C ASN A 114 2.11 8.33 10.66
N LEU A 115 2.41 9.09 11.72
CA LEU A 115 3.78 9.21 12.25
C LEU A 115 4.35 7.89 12.76
N SER A 116 3.53 7.03 13.37
CA SER A 116 3.98 5.70 13.82
C SER A 116 4.48 4.83 12.65
N SER A 117 3.88 4.98 11.47
CA SER A 117 4.35 4.30 10.25
C SER A 117 5.64 4.88 9.67
N LEU A 118 6.04 6.10 10.06
CA LEU A 118 7.33 6.69 9.69
C LEU A 118 8.46 6.39 10.68
N ALA A 119 8.15 5.67 11.76
CA ALA A 119 9.13 5.35 12.79
C ALA A 119 10.32 4.54 12.25
N LYS A 120 11.46 4.69 12.92
CA LYS A 120 12.69 3.94 12.63
C LYS A 120 12.95 2.85 13.66
N THR A 121 12.32 2.94 14.82
CA THR A 121 12.47 1.99 15.92
C THR A 121 11.10 1.63 16.50
N ILE A 122 11.04 0.49 17.18
CA ILE A 122 9.82 0.02 17.85
C ILE A 122 9.38 1.01 18.93
N VAL A 123 10.33 1.59 19.67
CA VAL A 123 10.06 2.56 20.73
C VAL A 123 9.46 3.85 20.16
N ASP A 124 9.97 4.34 19.03
CA ASP A 124 9.43 5.53 18.36
C ASP A 124 8.03 5.26 17.79
N ALA A 125 7.82 4.09 17.18
CA ALA A 125 6.52 3.68 16.66
C ALA A 125 5.49 3.61 17.80
N GLU A 126 5.87 2.98 18.91
CA GLU A 126 5.02 2.86 20.08
C GLU A 126 4.70 4.22 20.69
N HIS A 127 5.67 5.13 20.79
CA HIS A 127 5.42 6.49 21.27
C HIS A 127 4.29 7.18 20.51
N TRP A 128 4.28 7.06 19.19
CA TRP A 128 3.23 7.64 18.34
C TRP A 128 1.91 6.86 18.46
N VAL A 129 1.95 5.53 18.57
CA VAL A 129 0.76 4.71 18.82
C VAL A 129 0.10 5.07 20.16
N ASP A 130 0.88 5.32 21.21
CA ASP A 130 0.37 5.76 22.51
C ASP A 130 -0.31 7.12 22.43
N LYS A 131 0.26 8.07 21.67
CA LYS A 131 -0.39 9.36 21.40
C LYS A 131 -1.68 9.19 20.59
N CYS A 132 -1.68 8.31 19.59
CA CYS A 132 -2.87 7.96 18.82
C CYS A 132 -3.98 7.45 19.74
N LEU A 133 -3.67 6.54 20.66
CA LEU A 133 -4.64 5.97 21.60
C LEU A 133 -5.07 6.94 22.71
N THR A 134 -4.23 7.93 23.03
CA THR A 134 -4.60 9.02 23.94
C THR A 134 -5.62 9.96 23.27
N ALA A 135 -5.45 10.26 21.98
CA ALA A 135 -6.37 11.09 21.20
C ALA A 135 -7.65 10.34 20.81
N ASP A 136 -7.55 9.05 20.48
CA ASP A 136 -8.68 8.16 20.19
C ASP A 136 -8.45 6.76 20.78
N ALA A 137 -9.02 6.52 21.96
CA ALA A 137 -8.93 5.24 22.66
C ALA A 137 -9.63 4.07 21.91
N ASN A 138 -10.48 4.37 20.93
CA ASN A 138 -11.19 3.37 20.13
C ASN A 138 -10.48 3.03 18.82
N HIS A 139 -9.32 3.63 18.55
CA HIS A 139 -8.58 3.39 17.32
C HIS A 139 -8.06 1.94 17.25
N VAL A 140 -8.85 1.05 16.66
CA VAL A 140 -8.62 -0.41 16.65
C VAL A 140 -7.24 -0.78 16.13
N ARG A 141 -6.82 -0.23 14.98
CA ARG A 141 -5.54 -0.59 14.36
C ARG A 141 -4.34 -0.23 15.23
N ALA A 142 -4.33 0.96 15.84
CA ALA A 142 -3.35 1.38 16.83
C ALA A 142 -3.32 0.44 18.05
N LYS A 143 -4.50 0.08 18.59
CA LYS A 143 -4.60 -0.86 19.73
C LYS A 143 -4.00 -2.21 19.41
N LEU A 144 -4.36 -2.81 18.28
CA LEU A 144 -3.81 -4.10 17.87
C LEU A 144 -2.31 -3.99 17.59
N THR A 145 -1.89 -2.97 16.85
CA THR A 145 -0.47 -2.78 16.49
C THR A 145 0.41 -2.59 17.73
N LYS A 146 -0.09 -1.91 18.77
CA LYS A 146 0.62 -1.77 20.05
C LYS A 146 1.03 -3.11 20.66
N THR A 147 0.13 -4.10 20.64
CA THR A 147 0.45 -5.41 21.21
C THR A 147 1.54 -6.11 20.44
N ALA A 148 1.58 -5.94 19.12
CA ALA A 148 2.69 -6.43 18.32
C ALA A 148 4.01 -5.72 18.66
N LEU A 149 4.02 -4.39 18.80
CA LEU A 149 5.22 -3.64 19.20
C LEU A 149 5.72 -4.07 20.60
N ARG A 150 4.82 -4.29 21.56
CA ARG A 150 5.17 -4.77 22.90
C ARG A 150 5.69 -6.20 22.89
N PHE A 151 5.11 -7.06 22.06
CA PHE A 151 5.58 -8.43 21.89
C PHE A 151 7.04 -8.48 21.43
N TYR A 152 7.41 -7.66 20.44
CA TYR A 152 8.80 -7.54 19.98
C TYR A 152 9.76 -7.00 21.07
N GLN A 153 9.24 -6.29 22.07
CA GLN A 153 10.01 -5.81 23.22
C GLN A 153 10.05 -6.82 24.38
N GLY A 154 9.44 -8.00 24.21
CA GLY A 154 9.44 -9.07 25.21
C GLY A 154 8.23 -9.06 26.17
N ASP A 155 7.23 -8.22 25.93
CA ASP A 155 5.99 -8.20 26.71
C ASP A 155 4.83 -8.79 25.89
N ARG A 156 4.36 -9.98 26.30
CA ARG A 156 3.24 -10.69 25.65
C ARG A 156 1.88 -10.43 26.33
N THR A 157 1.85 -9.75 27.46
CA THR A 157 0.66 -9.67 28.33
C THR A 157 -0.57 -9.17 27.56
N GLU A 158 -0.44 -8.03 26.87
CA GLU A 158 -1.55 -7.43 26.13
C GLU A 158 -1.97 -8.26 24.91
N PHE A 159 -1.02 -8.96 24.27
CA PHE A 159 -1.33 -9.88 23.18
C PHE A 159 -2.19 -11.05 23.68
N ASP A 160 -1.81 -11.68 24.79
CA ASP A 160 -2.54 -12.82 25.37
C ASP A 160 -3.97 -12.41 25.82
N ASP A 161 -4.11 -11.22 26.40
CA ASP A 161 -5.41 -10.65 26.77
C ASP A 161 -6.31 -10.45 25.53
N LEU A 162 -5.76 -9.90 24.43
CA LEU A 162 -6.52 -9.70 23.21
C LEU A 162 -6.92 -11.01 22.52
N MET A 163 -6.08 -12.04 22.60
CA MET A 163 -6.40 -13.38 22.08
C MET A 163 -7.54 -14.07 22.85
N GLN A 164 -7.87 -13.61 24.05
CA GLN A 164 -9.03 -14.06 24.83
C GLN A 164 -10.28 -13.17 24.63
N SER A 165 -10.17 -12.15 23.78
CA SER A 165 -11.24 -11.18 23.52
C SER A 165 -11.91 -11.41 22.16
N LYS A 166 -12.87 -10.53 21.82
CA LYS A 166 -13.47 -10.47 20.47
C LYS A 166 -12.47 -10.20 19.35
N PHE A 167 -11.25 -9.75 19.67
CA PHE A 167 -10.22 -9.46 18.68
C PHE A 167 -9.45 -10.69 18.20
N LYS A 168 -9.61 -11.88 18.82
CA LYS A 168 -8.85 -13.08 18.44
C LYS A 168 -8.99 -13.43 16.95
N ASP A 169 -10.17 -13.20 16.38
CA ASP A 169 -10.51 -13.54 15.00
C ASP A 169 -10.21 -12.37 14.04
N HIS A 170 -9.81 -11.21 14.57
CA HIS A 170 -9.40 -10.07 13.76
C HIS A 170 -8.18 -10.43 12.92
N SER A 171 -8.19 -10.03 11.65
CA SER A 171 -7.19 -10.41 10.65
C SER A 171 -5.74 -10.10 11.06
N TYR A 172 -5.52 -8.93 11.68
CA TYR A 172 -4.24 -8.58 12.33
C TYR A 172 -3.83 -9.53 13.45
N MET A 173 -4.75 -9.88 14.36
CA MET A 173 -4.42 -10.77 15.50
C MET A 173 -4.05 -12.18 15.05
N ARG A 174 -4.71 -12.68 13.99
CA ARG A 174 -4.30 -13.95 13.36
C ARG A 174 -2.91 -13.84 12.75
N SER A 175 -2.64 -12.75 12.04
CA SER A 175 -1.32 -12.50 11.42
C SER A 175 -0.21 -12.40 12.48
N PHE A 176 -0.46 -11.70 13.58
CA PHE A 176 0.45 -11.64 14.73
C PHE A 176 0.68 -13.02 15.33
N SER A 177 -0.40 -13.80 15.54
CA SER A 177 -0.32 -15.15 16.09
C SER A 177 0.56 -16.05 15.23
N TRP A 178 0.40 -16.01 13.91
CA TRP A 178 1.25 -16.74 12.99
C TRP A 178 2.71 -16.31 13.09
N VAL A 179 2.98 -15.00 13.05
CA VAL A 179 4.34 -14.45 13.12
C VAL A 179 5.03 -14.81 14.44
N PHE A 180 4.30 -14.79 15.56
CA PHE A 180 4.84 -15.10 16.88
C PHE A 180 5.03 -16.61 17.13
N LEU A 181 4.60 -17.45 16.19
CA LEU A 181 4.87 -18.90 16.18
C LEU A 181 6.04 -19.27 15.26
N LEU A 182 6.61 -18.32 14.51
CA LEU A 182 7.77 -18.57 13.67
C LEU A 182 8.99 -18.97 14.53
N PRO A 183 9.90 -19.82 14.01
CA PRO A 183 11.09 -20.25 14.77
C PRO A 183 11.98 -19.10 15.22
N ASN A 184 12.05 -18.03 14.41
CA ASN A 184 12.72 -16.78 14.72
C ASN A 184 11.76 -15.63 14.42
N LEU A 185 11.77 -14.61 15.27
CA LEU A 185 10.98 -13.40 15.04
C LEU A 185 11.62 -12.62 13.87
N PRO A 186 10.89 -12.36 12.78
CA PRO A 186 11.42 -11.63 11.62
C PRO A 186 11.68 -10.16 11.98
N GLU A 187 12.50 -9.48 11.20
CA GLU A 187 12.72 -8.04 11.41
C GLU A 187 11.45 -7.23 11.07
N LEU A 188 11.09 -6.29 11.96
CA LEU A 188 9.89 -5.47 11.84
C LEU A 188 10.19 -4.11 11.20
N TYR A 189 9.41 -3.75 10.18
CA TYR A 189 9.48 -2.49 9.46
C TYR A 189 8.16 -1.71 9.54
N PHE A 190 8.24 -0.40 9.41
CA PHE A 190 7.12 0.52 9.65
C PHE A 190 6.55 1.15 8.37
N ASN A 191 7.38 1.32 7.33
CA ASN A 191 6.96 1.88 6.06
C ASN A 191 7.43 1.05 4.87
N LYS A 192 6.66 1.17 3.77
CA LYS A 192 6.81 0.42 2.52
C LYS A 192 8.19 0.57 1.90
N TRP A 193 8.71 1.79 1.90
CA TRP A 193 9.95 2.12 1.20
C TRP A 193 11.19 1.58 1.92
N SER A 194 11.25 1.75 3.24
CA SER A 194 12.32 1.17 4.06
C SER A 194 12.31 -0.36 4.05
N PHE A 195 11.13 -0.97 3.96
CA PHE A 195 10.98 -2.40 3.75
C PHE A 195 11.65 -2.82 2.43
N TYR A 196 11.32 -2.16 1.32
CA TYR A 196 11.98 -2.44 0.03
C TYR A 196 13.49 -2.17 0.05
N ASP A 197 13.94 -1.09 0.69
CA ASP A 197 15.38 -0.82 0.86
C ASP A 197 16.09 -1.96 1.60
N ALA A 198 15.47 -2.48 2.65
CA ALA A 198 16.01 -3.60 3.42
C ALA A 198 16.08 -4.89 2.60
N ILE A 199 15.00 -5.23 1.89
CA ILE A 199 14.99 -6.41 1.03
C ILE A 199 16.03 -6.27 -0.08
N ALA A 200 16.14 -5.09 -0.69
CA ALA A 200 17.12 -4.84 -1.73
C ALA A 200 18.56 -5.03 -1.22
N LYS A 201 18.89 -4.63 0.01
CA LYS A 201 20.20 -4.85 0.64
C LYS A 201 20.53 -6.33 0.82
N GLN A 202 19.54 -7.18 1.04
CA GLN A 202 19.70 -8.62 1.22
C GLN A 202 19.67 -9.43 -0.09
N SER A 203 19.47 -8.76 -1.22
CA SER A 203 19.20 -9.38 -2.53
C SER A 203 20.32 -9.17 -3.55
N ILE A 204 20.31 -9.93 -4.64
CA ILE A 204 21.30 -9.81 -5.72
C ILE A 204 20.87 -8.70 -6.69
N ARG A 205 21.22 -7.45 -6.37
CA ARG A 205 20.79 -6.25 -7.12
C ARG A 205 21.20 -6.18 -8.60
N SER A 206 22.06 -7.07 -9.07
CA SER A 206 22.38 -7.21 -10.51
C SER A 206 21.35 -8.01 -11.29
N ARG A 207 20.47 -8.76 -10.62
CA ARG A 207 19.34 -9.48 -11.22
C ARG A 207 18.12 -8.55 -11.32
N PRO A 208 17.21 -8.78 -12.28
CA PRO A 208 15.97 -8.03 -12.37
C PRO A 208 15.03 -8.36 -11.21
N PHE A 209 14.07 -7.48 -10.96
CA PHE A 209 12.88 -7.80 -10.15
C PHE A 209 11.68 -8.13 -11.04
N TYR A 210 10.70 -8.81 -10.46
CA TYR A 210 9.41 -9.11 -11.08
C TYR A 210 8.33 -8.53 -10.16
N GLU A 211 7.28 -7.95 -10.73
CA GLU A 211 6.15 -7.38 -9.97
C GLU A 211 4.84 -7.81 -10.62
N PHE A 212 4.02 -8.52 -9.86
CA PHE A 212 2.71 -9.00 -10.28
C PHE A 212 1.64 -8.13 -9.65
N GLY A 213 0.73 -7.60 -10.46
CA GLY A 213 -0.31 -6.67 -10.02
C GLY A 213 0.21 -5.23 -9.95
N VAL A 214 0.82 -4.75 -11.04
CA VAL A 214 1.41 -3.41 -11.08
C VAL A 214 0.33 -2.34 -11.03
N TRP A 215 -0.09 -1.95 -9.82
CA TRP A 215 -1.06 -0.89 -9.63
C TRP A 215 -0.40 0.49 -9.66
N ARG A 216 -0.72 1.27 -10.71
CA ARG A 216 -0.17 2.62 -10.98
C ARG A 216 1.36 2.71 -11.01
N ALA A 217 2.02 1.55 -11.07
CA ALA A 217 3.47 1.38 -11.01
C ALA A 217 4.14 2.05 -9.80
N SER A 218 3.43 2.20 -8.66
CA SER A 218 3.98 2.90 -7.50
C SER A 218 5.21 2.16 -6.92
N SER A 219 5.04 0.88 -6.57
CA SER A 219 6.11 -0.03 -6.15
C SER A 219 7.15 -0.20 -7.27
N PHE A 220 6.72 -0.41 -8.51
CA PHE A 220 7.62 -0.55 -9.65
C PHE A 220 8.57 0.64 -9.85
N LYS A 221 8.04 1.88 -9.80
CA LYS A 221 8.83 3.12 -9.91
C LYS A 221 9.88 3.23 -8.79
N TYR A 222 9.61 2.63 -7.64
CA TYR A 222 10.56 2.57 -6.54
C TYR A 222 11.61 1.46 -6.76
N LEU A 223 11.16 0.23 -6.98
CA LEU A 223 12.01 -0.95 -7.15
C LEU A 223 12.96 -0.84 -8.35
N ILE A 224 12.54 -0.22 -9.46
CA ILE A 224 13.41 -0.04 -10.64
C ILE A 224 14.64 0.82 -10.34
N LYS A 225 14.56 1.75 -9.38
CA LYS A 225 15.71 2.54 -8.91
C LYS A 225 16.73 1.67 -8.16
N LEU A 226 16.26 0.58 -7.54
CA LEU A 226 17.08 -0.35 -6.76
C LEU A 226 17.72 -1.45 -7.62
N PHE A 227 17.02 -1.93 -8.66
CA PHE A 227 17.39 -3.13 -9.46
C PHE A 227 17.71 -2.87 -10.94
N LYS A 228 17.49 -1.66 -11.46
CA LYS A 228 17.76 -1.22 -12.85
C LYS A 228 16.96 -1.91 -13.97
N LYS A 229 16.54 -3.15 -13.80
CA LYS A 229 15.68 -3.91 -14.72
C LYS A 229 14.51 -4.54 -13.97
N GLY A 230 13.30 -4.44 -14.53
CA GLY A 230 12.09 -5.00 -13.93
C GLY A 230 11.15 -5.55 -14.99
N TYR A 231 10.40 -6.60 -14.63
CA TYR A 231 9.28 -7.13 -15.41
C TYR A 231 7.99 -6.93 -14.63
N GLY A 232 7.08 -6.14 -15.18
CA GLY A 232 5.79 -5.82 -14.56
C GLY A 232 4.67 -6.58 -15.24
N PHE A 233 3.80 -7.21 -14.47
CA PHE A 233 2.62 -7.91 -14.97
C PHE A 233 1.39 -7.19 -14.46
N ASP A 234 0.64 -6.61 -15.39
CA ASP A 234 -0.57 -5.87 -15.08
C ASP A 234 -1.74 -6.43 -15.88
N THR A 235 -2.86 -6.64 -15.19
CA THR A 235 -4.11 -6.99 -15.83
C THR A 235 -4.79 -5.70 -16.25
N PHE A 236 -4.44 -5.17 -17.44
CA PHE A 236 -5.16 -4.03 -18.04
C PHE A 236 -6.64 -4.33 -18.32
N THR A 237 -7.10 -5.55 -18.05
CA THR A 237 -8.50 -5.96 -18.07
C THR A 237 -9.23 -5.62 -16.76
N GLY A 238 -8.60 -4.88 -15.87
CA GLY A 238 -9.10 -4.59 -14.52
C GLY A 238 -9.08 -5.80 -13.61
N LEU A 239 -9.60 -5.61 -12.39
CA LEU A 239 -9.71 -6.64 -11.37
C LEU A 239 -10.50 -7.83 -11.93
N PRO A 240 -10.12 -9.08 -11.60
CA PRO A 240 -10.82 -10.26 -12.08
C PRO A 240 -12.25 -10.39 -11.54
N GLU A 241 -12.56 -9.61 -10.50
CA GLU A 241 -13.85 -9.51 -9.83
C GLU A 241 -14.02 -8.11 -9.21
N ASP A 242 -15.20 -7.83 -8.67
CA ASP A 242 -15.43 -6.61 -7.90
C ASP A 242 -14.54 -6.64 -6.63
N TRP A 243 -13.68 -5.65 -6.45
CA TRP A 243 -12.74 -5.56 -5.33
C TRP A 243 -13.18 -4.48 -4.34
N ASP A 244 -13.42 -4.89 -3.10
CA ASP A 244 -13.67 -3.96 -2.01
C ASP A 244 -12.34 -3.41 -1.48
N ILE A 245 -12.03 -2.16 -1.83
CA ILE A 245 -10.85 -1.44 -1.32
C ILE A 245 -11.15 -0.68 -0.01
N GLY A 246 -12.22 -1.07 0.70
CA GLY A 246 -12.68 -0.52 1.97
C GLY A 246 -13.43 0.82 1.85
N SER A 247 -12.98 1.71 0.96
CA SER A 247 -13.62 3.01 0.71
C SER A 247 -14.69 2.97 -0.39
N ARG A 248 -14.60 1.99 -1.30
CA ARG A 248 -15.51 1.72 -2.40
C ARG A 248 -15.27 0.32 -2.95
N ILE A 249 -16.21 -0.15 -3.78
CA ILE A 249 -16.03 -1.34 -4.60
C ILE A 249 -15.50 -0.89 -5.98
N GLU A 250 -14.28 -1.30 -6.30
CA GLU A 250 -13.74 -1.22 -7.65
C GLU A 250 -14.36 -2.34 -8.49
N LYS A 251 -15.08 -1.98 -9.55
CA LYS A 251 -15.76 -3.00 -10.34
C LYS A 251 -14.76 -3.83 -11.15
N MET A 252 -15.13 -5.09 -11.38
CA MET A 252 -14.46 -5.92 -12.38
C MET A 252 -14.34 -5.13 -13.69
N GLY A 253 -13.14 -5.07 -14.27
CA GLY A 253 -12.88 -4.27 -15.47
C GLY A 253 -12.37 -2.84 -15.24
N SER A 254 -12.33 -2.33 -13.99
CA SER A 254 -11.71 -1.05 -13.66
C SER A 254 -10.19 -1.10 -13.86
N TYR A 255 -9.62 -0.17 -14.63
CA TYR A 255 -8.20 -0.17 -14.99
C TYR A 255 -7.28 0.21 -13.81
N THR A 256 -6.24 -0.59 -13.60
CA THR A 256 -5.21 -0.47 -12.54
C THR A 256 -4.18 0.64 -12.79
N SER A 257 -4.07 1.14 -14.03
CA SER A 257 -3.07 2.11 -14.48
C SER A 257 -3.66 3.24 -15.35
N ASP A 258 -4.92 3.63 -15.09
CA ASP A 258 -5.67 4.61 -15.90
C ASP A 258 -5.77 4.20 -17.38
N GLY A 259 -5.69 2.90 -17.66
CA GLY A 259 -5.67 2.33 -19.01
C GLY A 259 -4.36 2.51 -19.76
N ASN A 260 -3.29 3.00 -19.12
CA ASN A 260 -2.03 3.33 -19.78
C ASN A 260 -0.87 2.47 -19.28
N VAL A 261 -0.16 1.83 -20.22
CA VAL A 261 1.05 1.08 -19.90
C VAL A 261 2.15 2.03 -19.43
N PRO A 262 2.70 1.86 -18.21
CA PRO A 262 3.76 2.73 -17.73
C PRO A 262 4.98 2.69 -18.65
N ASN A 263 5.50 3.86 -19.04
CA ASN A 263 6.76 3.97 -19.75
C ASN A 263 7.90 4.27 -18.75
N ILE A 264 8.47 3.21 -18.19
CA ILE A 264 9.54 3.29 -17.18
C ILE A 264 10.82 2.71 -17.77
N LYS A 265 11.88 3.51 -17.83
CA LYS A 265 13.17 3.07 -18.35
C LYS A 265 13.69 1.86 -17.56
N GLY A 266 13.98 0.77 -18.28
CA GLY A 266 14.42 -0.50 -17.68
C GLY A 266 13.28 -1.43 -17.27
N GLY A 267 12.03 -0.98 -17.37
CA GLY A 267 10.84 -1.79 -17.19
C GLY A 267 10.35 -2.40 -18.51
N GLU A 268 9.87 -3.64 -18.42
CA GLU A 268 9.09 -4.31 -19.48
C GLU A 268 7.74 -4.69 -18.88
N PHE A 269 6.65 -4.21 -19.49
CA PHE A 269 5.30 -4.42 -18.96
C PHE A 269 4.52 -5.38 -19.84
N ILE A 270 4.00 -6.43 -19.20
CA ILE A 270 3.20 -7.48 -19.81
C ILE A 270 1.76 -7.21 -19.42
N VAL A 271 0.93 -7.06 -20.46
CA VAL A 271 -0.43 -6.55 -20.37
C VAL A 271 -1.42 -7.68 -20.62
N GLY A 272 -2.28 -7.96 -19.64
CA GLY A 272 -3.42 -8.87 -19.79
C GLY A 272 -3.55 -9.83 -18.61
N LYS A 273 -4.55 -10.71 -18.67
CA LYS A 273 -4.79 -11.69 -17.61
C LYS A 273 -3.59 -12.60 -17.43
N PHE A 274 -3.30 -12.98 -16.19
CA PHE A 274 -2.17 -13.86 -15.89
C PHE A 274 -2.28 -15.23 -16.58
N GLU A 275 -3.49 -15.80 -16.63
CA GLU A 275 -3.76 -17.09 -17.30
C GLU A 275 -3.41 -17.09 -18.80
N ASP A 276 -3.51 -15.93 -19.46
CA ASP A 276 -3.20 -15.78 -20.89
C ASP A 276 -1.73 -15.39 -21.13
N THR A 277 -1.21 -14.50 -20.29
CA THR A 277 0.06 -13.81 -20.54
C THR A 277 1.27 -14.51 -19.92
N LEU A 278 1.13 -15.08 -18.72
CA LEU A 278 2.24 -15.75 -18.04
C LEU A 278 2.76 -16.98 -18.79
N PRO A 279 1.91 -17.87 -19.36
CA PRO A 279 2.41 -18.98 -20.17
C PRO A 279 3.26 -18.53 -21.35
N ILE A 280 2.85 -17.47 -22.05
CA ILE A 280 3.57 -16.92 -23.21
C ILE A 280 4.88 -16.30 -22.75
N PHE A 281 4.84 -15.48 -21.69
CA PHE A 281 6.03 -14.81 -21.18
C PHE A 281 7.07 -15.80 -20.65
N PHE A 282 6.66 -16.84 -19.93
CA PHE A 282 7.56 -17.86 -19.37
C PHE A 282 7.85 -19.03 -20.32
N ALA A 283 7.32 -19.03 -21.55
CA ALA A 283 7.72 -19.99 -22.59
C ALA A 283 9.19 -19.83 -23.03
N GLU A 284 9.74 -18.63 -22.85
CA GLU A 284 11.15 -18.34 -23.09
C GLU A 284 11.92 -18.32 -21.78
N ARG A 285 13.23 -18.62 -21.85
CA ARG A 285 14.10 -18.52 -20.68
C ARG A 285 14.20 -17.07 -20.21
N ARG A 286 13.93 -16.84 -18.92
CA ARG A 286 14.04 -15.54 -18.26
C ARG A 286 15.21 -15.51 -17.26
N PRO A 287 15.78 -14.33 -16.97
CA PRO A 287 16.79 -14.21 -15.92
C PRO A 287 16.23 -14.61 -14.55
N LEU A 288 17.08 -15.16 -13.68
CA LEU A 288 16.69 -15.39 -12.29
C LEU A 288 16.32 -14.06 -11.63
N ALA A 289 15.28 -14.08 -10.81
CA ALA A 289 14.81 -12.93 -10.07
C ALA A 289 15.74 -12.61 -8.89
N SER A 290 15.95 -11.32 -8.65
CA SER A 290 16.43 -10.84 -7.35
C SER A 290 15.30 -10.87 -6.34
N VAL A 291 14.20 -10.21 -6.71
CA VAL A 291 13.00 -10.04 -5.91
C VAL A 291 11.79 -10.31 -6.80
N ILE A 292 10.76 -10.92 -6.25
CA ILE A 292 9.44 -11.02 -6.85
C ILE A 292 8.44 -10.37 -5.89
N ASN A 293 7.82 -9.27 -6.30
CA ASN A 293 6.77 -8.59 -5.55
C ASN A 293 5.39 -9.07 -6.04
N PHE A 294 4.64 -9.72 -5.18
CA PHE A 294 3.26 -10.12 -5.40
C PHE A 294 2.36 -9.05 -4.78
N ASP A 295 1.78 -8.21 -5.63
CA ASP A 295 0.76 -7.20 -5.33
C ASP A 295 -0.54 -7.65 -6.03
N ALA A 296 -0.84 -8.94 -5.91
CA ALA A 296 -1.90 -9.61 -6.67
C ALA A 296 -3.20 -9.77 -5.87
N ASP A 297 -3.14 -9.54 -4.55
CA ASP A 297 -4.21 -9.44 -3.53
C ASP A 297 -5.13 -10.65 -3.34
N LEU A 298 -5.27 -11.48 -4.37
CA LEU A 298 -6.21 -12.60 -4.44
C LEU A 298 -5.45 -13.92 -4.53
N TYR A 299 -5.96 -14.92 -3.81
CA TYR A 299 -5.39 -16.26 -3.77
C TYR A 299 -5.12 -16.82 -5.17
N SER A 300 -6.09 -16.70 -6.10
CA SER A 300 -5.99 -17.27 -7.44
C SER A 300 -4.91 -16.60 -8.29
N ALA A 301 -4.82 -15.27 -8.22
CA ALA A 301 -3.82 -14.49 -8.95
C ALA A 301 -2.41 -14.75 -8.38
N THR A 302 -2.25 -14.73 -7.05
CA THR A 302 -0.99 -15.00 -6.36
C THR A 302 -0.52 -16.43 -6.62
N PHE A 303 -1.41 -17.42 -6.54
CA PHE A 303 -1.07 -18.82 -6.80
C PHE A 303 -0.69 -19.06 -8.28
N CYS A 304 -1.39 -18.44 -9.22
CA CYS A 304 -1.03 -18.47 -10.64
C CYS A 304 0.37 -17.87 -10.86
N ALA A 305 0.62 -16.68 -10.33
CA ALA A 305 1.90 -16.00 -10.45
C ALA A 305 3.05 -16.81 -9.84
N LEU A 306 2.87 -17.41 -8.65
CA LEU A 306 3.85 -18.29 -8.01
C LEU A 306 4.22 -19.48 -8.91
N ASN A 307 3.23 -20.17 -9.47
CA ASN A 307 3.47 -21.35 -10.30
C ASN A 307 4.28 -21.04 -11.56
N PHE A 308 3.97 -19.96 -12.26
CA PHE A 308 4.70 -19.58 -13.48
C PHE A 308 6.10 -19.00 -13.17
N SER A 309 6.25 -18.30 -12.05
CA SER A 309 7.52 -17.70 -11.66
C SER A 309 8.54 -18.68 -11.07
N LYS A 310 8.16 -19.95 -10.81
CA LYS A 310 9.09 -20.99 -10.32
C LYS A 310 10.38 -21.08 -11.14
N SER A 311 10.30 -20.92 -12.46
CA SER A 311 11.47 -21.01 -13.38
C SER A 311 12.50 -19.89 -13.20
N VAL A 312 12.14 -18.79 -12.51
CA VAL A 312 13.02 -17.66 -12.22
C VAL A 312 13.40 -17.56 -10.74
N MET A 313 13.00 -18.52 -9.91
CA MET A 313 13.34 -18.57 -8.49
C MET A 313 14.58 -19.43 -8.25
N ASP A 314 15.42 -18.99 -7.31
CA ASP A 314 16.42 -19.83 -6.65
C ASP A 314 16.51 -19.48 -5.15
N LYS A 315 17.42 -20.14 -4.43
CA LYS A 315 17.69 -19.87 -3.01
C LYS A 315 18.08 -18.42 -2.67
N HIS A 316 18.37 -17.58 -3.67
CA HIS A 316 18.72 -16.17 -3.50
C HIS A 316 17.59 -15.22 -3.90
N THR A 317 16.49 -15.73 -4.46
CA THR A 317 15.30 -14.95 -4.78
C THR A 317 14.51 -14.68 -3.50
N ILE A 318 14.13 -13.42 -3.27
CA ILE A 318 13.25 -13.03 -2.17
C ILE A 318 11.85 -12.76 -2.73
N LEU A 319 10.83 -13.38 -2.15
CA LEU A 319 9.43 -13.13 -2.49
C LEU A 319 8.87 -12.10 -1.51
N ILE A 320 8.21 -11.06 -2.01
CA ILE A 320 7.49 -10.07 -1.22
C ILE A 320 6.00 -10.24 -1.52
N PHE A 321 5.18 -10.31 -0.48
CA PHE A 321 3.72 -10.27 -0.57
C PHE A 321 3.27 -8.92 -0.02
N ASP A 322 2.56 -8.14 -0.84
CA ASP A 322 2.24 -6.72 -0.60
C ASP A 322 0.87 -6.49 0.06
N GLU A 323 0.16 -7.54 0.49
CA GLU A 323 -1.06 -7.44 1.31
C GLU A 323 -1.27 -8.73 2.14
N LEU A 324 -0.19 -9.25 2.76
CA LEU A 324 -0.25 -10.53 3.48
C LEU A 324 -0.81 -10.37 4.91
N ILE A 325 -2.14 -10.28 5.01
CA ILE A 325 -2.90 -10.45 6.25
C ILE A 325 -3.72 -11.73 6.17
N MET A 326 -3.76 -12.49 7.26
CA MET A 326 -4.62 -13.67 7.41
C MET A 326 -6.11 -13.26 7.48
N ASN A 327 -6.81 -13.36 6.35
CA ASN A 327 -8.23 -13.02 6.19
C ASN A 327 -9.17 -14.21 6.55
N GLU A 328 -10.46 -13.91 6.79
CA GLU A 328 -11.46 -14.97 7.07
C GLU A 328 -11.86 -15.68 5.77
N SER A 329 -12.04 -14.91 4.70
CA SER A 329 -12.21 -15.43 3.35
C SER A 329 -10.85 -15.91 2.84
N TRP A 330 -10.80 -17.19 2.45
CA TRP A 330 -9.63 -17.79 1.83
C TRP A 330 -9.36 -17.25 0.42
N GLU A 331 -10.35 -16.63 -0.23
CA GLU A 331 -10.21 -16.06 -1.57
C GLU A 331 -9.25 -14.85 -1.55
N GLN A 332 -9.18 -14.14 -0.43
CA GLN A 332 -8.32 -12.97 -0.20
C GLN A 332 -7.02 -13.32 0.56
N ASP A 333 -6.60 -14.59 0.51
CA ASP A 333 -5.54 -15.12 1.37
C ASP A 333 -4.29 -15.50 0.56
N GLU A 334 -3.40 -14.52 0.34
CA GLU A 334 -2.07 -14.76 -0.25
C GLU A 334 -1.23 -15.74 0.58
N PHE A 335 -1.45 -15.78 1.90
CA PHE A 335 -0.79 -16.72 2.79
C PHE A 335 -1.21 -18.17 2.48
N LYS A 336 -2.49 -18.41 2.15
CA LYS A 336 -2.93 -19.71 1.64
C LYS A 336 -2.22 -20.09 0.33
N ALA A 337 -2.11 -19.16 -0.61
CA ALA A 337 -1.43 -19.40 -1.88
C ALA A 337 0.04 -19.81 -1.69
N LEU A 338 0.78 -19.10 -0.81
CA LEU A 338 2.16 -19.43 -0.46
C LEU A 338 2.29 -20.83 0.16
N ASN A 339 1.41 -21.18 1.11
CA ASN A 339 1.46 -22.48 1.79
C ASN A 339 1.15 -23.64 0.85
N GLU A 340 0.15 -23.48 -0.01
CA GLU A 340 -0.21 -24.51 -0.99
C GLU A 340 0.89 -24.69 -2.03
N PHE A 341 1.45 -23.60 -2.55
CA PHE A 341 2.60 -23.65 -3.46
C PHE A 341 3.78 -24.38 -2.81
N SER A 342 4.07 -24.07 -1.55
CA SER A 342 5.18 -24.70 -0.81
C SER A 342 4.97 -26.20 -0.64
N SER A 343 3.76 -26.61 -0.27
CA SER A 343 3.37 -28.02 -0.12
C SER A 343 3.52 -28.80 -1.43
N ILE A 344 2.97 -28.28 -2.54
CA ILE A 344 3.02 -28.93 -3.86
C ILE A 344 4.46 -29.09 -4.37
N ASN A 345 5.32 -28.12 -4.07
CA ASN A 345 6.70 -28.10 -4.53
C ASN A 345 7.69 -28.74 -3.55
N ASN A 346 7.22 -29.34 -2.45
CA ASN A 346 8.06 -29.91 -1.38
C ASN A 346 9.14 -28.94 -0.88
N CYS A 347 8.81 -27.65 -0.80
CA CYS A 347 9.69 -26.62 -0.25
C CYS A 347 9.06 -26.02 1.01
N THR A 348 9.88 -25.36 1.82
CA THR A 348 9.43 -24.53 2.94
C THR A 348 9.88 -23.09 2.72
N TYR A 349 9.65 -22.20 3.68
CA TYR A 349 10.11 -20.82 3.58
C TYR A 349 10.54 -20.27 4.93
N GLU A 350 11.48 -19.32 4.88
CA GLU A 350 11.87 -18.47 6.00
C GLU A 350 11.27 -17.09 5.79
N VAL A 351 10.60 -16.55 6.81
CA VAL A 351 10.15 -15.16 6.82
C VAL A 351 11.33 -14.28 7.25
N VAL A 352 11.78 -13.40 6.37
CA VAL A 352 12.98 -12.57 6.59
C VAL A 352 12.67 -11.15 7.04
N ALA A 353 11.47 -10.63 6.72
CA ALA A 353 11.02 -9.32 7.15
C ALA A 353 9.49 -9.24 7.14
N ILE A 354 8.95 -8.38 8.00
CA ILE A 354 7.52 -8.08 8.04
C ILE A 354 7.25 -6.60 8.30
N SER A 355 6.11 -6.10 7.83
CA SER A 355 5.49 -4.87 8.32
C SER A 355 4.01 -5.09 8.61
N PHE A 356 3.58 -4.79 9.83
CA PHE A 356 2.15 -4.75 10.15
C PHE A 356 1.48 -3.43 9.71
N PHE A 357 2.27 -2.39 9.47
CA PHE A 357 1.79 -1.07 9.06
C PHE A 357 1.46 -1.05 7.57
N THR A 358 2.29 -1.70 6.75
CA THR A 358 2.09 -1.83 5.31
C THR A 358 1.71 -3.22 4.87
N LYS A 359 1.55 -4.16 5.83
CA LYS A 359 1.08 -5.54 5.60
C LYS A 359 1.99 -6.37 4.69
N GLN A 360 3.26 -5.97 4.61
CA GLN A 360 4.23 -6.61 3.75
C GLN A 360 4.92 -7.77 4.46
N VAL A 361 5.11 -8.86 3.74
CA VAL A 361 5.88 -10.01 4.22
C VAL A 361 6.90 -10.41 3.16
N ALA A 362 8.15 -10.58 3.56
CA ALA A 362 9.20 -11.08 2.70
C ALA A 362 9.63 -12.47 3.14
N VAL A 363 9.73 -13.39 2.18
CA VAL A 363 10.14 -14.77 2.42
C VAL A 363 11.24 -15.24 1.47
N LYS A 364 12.04 -16.20 1.93
CA LYS A 364 12.97 -16.97 1.09
C LYS A 364 12.53 -18.41 1.07
N LEU A 365 12.42 -18.99 -0.12
CA LEU A 365 12.09 -20.41 -0.26
C LEU A 365 13.30 -21.29 0.07
N ILE A 366 13.04 -22.39 0.76
CA ILE A 366 14.03 -23.39 1.18
C ILE A 366 13.70 -24.69 0.46
N GLY A 367 14.67 -25.22 -0.30
CA GLY A 367 14.51 -26.47 -1.04
C GLY A 367 13.90 -26.30 -2.44
N ILE A 368 13.86 -25.08 -2.97
CA ILE A 368 13.41 -24.81 -4.35
C ILE A 368 14.48 -25.10 -5.41
#